data_AF-Q331K2-F1
#
_entry.id   AF-Q331K2-F1
#
_cell.length_a   1.000
_cell.length_b   1.000
_cell.length_c   1.000
_cell.angle_alpha   90.00
_cell.angle_beta   90.00
_cell.angle_gamma   90.00
#
_symmetry.space_group_name_H-M   'P 1'
#
loop_
_entity.id
_entity.type
_entity.pdbx_description
1 polymer ?
#
loop_
_entity_poly.entity_id
_entity_poly.type
_entity_poly.pdbx_seq_one_letter_code
_entity_poly.pdbx_strand_id
1 'polypeptide(L)' 'MGSLTTNIVLAVAVVAALVGGGSCGPPKVPPGPNITTNYNAPWLPARATWYGQPYGSGSTDNGGACGIKNVNLPPYNGMI' A
#
# COMPACT_ATOMS: atom_id res chain seq x y z
N MET A 1 -37.74 10.03 20.64
CA MET A 1 -37.54 8.72 19.96
C MET A 1 -36.83 8.84 18.59
N GLY A 2 -36.11 9.94 18.28
CA GLY A 2 -35.48 10.12 16.95
C GLY A 2 -33.94 10.02 16.91
N SER A 3 -33.25 10.27 18.02
CA SER A 3 -31.77 10.37 18.03
C SER A 3 -31.07 9.01 17.91
N LEU A 4 -31.59 7.97 18.57
CA LEU A 4 -30.97 6.64 18.57
C LEU A 4 -30.98 6.01 17.16
N THR A 5 -32.09 6.17 16.44
CA THR A 5 -32.30 5.65 15.10
C THR A 5 -31.37 6.30 14.08
N THR A 6 -31.18 7.62 14.17
CA THR A 6 -30.24 8.37 13.31
C THR A 6 -28.79 7.94 13.52
N ASN A 7 -28.37 7.74 14.77
CA ASN A 7 -27.00 7.30 15.09
C ASN A 7 -26.71 5.89 14.57
N ILE A 8 -27.70 4.99 14.65
CA ILE A 8 -27.57 3.62 14.11
C ILE A 8 -27.44 3.65 12.59
N VAL A 9 -28.26 4.45 11.89
CA VAL A 9 -28.20 4.58 10.43
C VAL A 9 -26.84 5.13 9.97
N LEU A 10 -26.32 6.14 10.67
CA LEU A 10 -24.97 6.68 10.41
C LEU A 10 -23.88 5.63 10.62
N ALA A 11 -23.93 4.88 11.72
CA ALA A 11 -22.96 3.83 12.00
C ALA A 11 -22.96 2.74 10.91
N VAL A 12 -24.16 2.30 10.48
CA VAL A 12 -24.31 1.29 9.43
C VAL A 12 -23.79 1.83 8.09
N ALA A 13 -24.06 3.08 7.75
CA ALA A 13 -23.58 3.70 6.51
C ALA A 13 -22.04 3.78 6.48
N VAL A 14 -21.41 4.15 7.60
CA VAL A 14 -19.94 4.20 7.72
C VAL A 14 -19.34 2.79 7.58
N VAL A 15 -19.92 1.79 8.24
CA VAL A 15 -19.46 0.39 8.13
C VAL A 15 -19.64 -0.14 6.70
N ALA A 16 -20.76 0.13 6.05
CA ALA A 16 -21.00 -0.27 4.67
C ALA A 16 -20.02 0.38 3.69
N ALA A 17 -19.67 1.66 3.90
CA ALA A 17 -18.67 2.35 3.09
C ALA A 17 -17.25 1.77 3.29
N LEU A 18 -16.88 1.43 4.52
CA LEU A 18 -15.58 0.81 4.83
C LEU A 18 -15.46 -0.59 4.20
N VAL A 19 -16.52 -1.40 4.27
CA VAL A 19 -16.53 -2.78 3.73
C VAL A 19 -16.64 -2.78 2.19
N GLY A 20 -17.50 -1.93 1.63
CA GLY A 20 -17.71 -1.84 0.19
C GLY A 20 -16.58 -1.14 -0.56
N GLY A 21 -15.95 -0.13 0.06
CA GLY A 21 -14.84 0.62 -0.55
C GLY A 21 -13.46 -0.03 -0.36
N GLY A 22 -13.28 -0.86 0.67
CA GLY A 22 -12.00 -1.47 0.99
C GLY A 22 -11.73 -2.83 0.32
N SER A 23 -12.75 -3.47 -0.26
CA SER A 23 -12.59 -4.80 -0.85
C SER A 23 -12.21 -4.72 -2.32
N CYS A 24 -10.92 -4.50 -2.58
CA CYS A 24 -10.34 -4.89 -3.87
C CYS A 24 -10.50 -6.42 -4.00
N GLY A 25 -11.14 -6.88 -5.08
CA GLY A 25 -11.24 -8.32 -5.37
C GLY A 25 -9.87 -9.00 -5.45
N PRO A 26 -9.79 -10.33 -5.32
CA PRO A 26 -8.52 -11.03 -5.36
C PRO A 26 -7.78 -10.74 -6.68
N PRO A 27 -6.44 -10.58 -6.65
CA PRO A 27 -5.68 -10.25 -7.84
C PRO A 27 -5.83 -11.35 -8.90
N LYS A 28 -6.09 -10.95 -10.16
CA LYS A 28 -6.24 -11.88 -11.29
C LYS A 28 -4.97 -12.71 -11.55
N VAL A 29 -3.82 -12.15 -11.22
CA VAL A 29 -2.52 -12.83 -11.27
C VAL A 29 -2.16 -13.24 -9.84
N PRO A 30 -2.08 -14.54 -9.53
CA PRO A 30 -1.67 -15.00 -8.20
C PRO A 30 -0.28 -14.46 -7.85
N PRO A 31 -0.04 -14.03 -6.60
CA PRO A 31 1.31 -13.69 -6.13
C PRO A 31 2.26 -14.89 -6.28
N GLY A 32 3.52 -14.60 -6.58
CA GLY A 32 4.59 -15.61 -6.52
C GLY A 32 4.86 -16.10 -5.10
N PRO A 33 5.77 -17.06 -4.92
CA PRO A 33 6.16 -17.55 -3.60
C PRO A 33 6.64 -16.41 -2.68
N ASN A 34 6.28 -16.49 -1.39
CA ASN A 34 6.73 -15.51 -0.40
C ASN A 34 8.25 -15.61 -0.19
N ILE A 35 8.91 -14.45 -0.17
CA ILE A 35 10.33 -14.34 0.16
C ILE A 35 10.49 -14.41 1.68
N THR A 36 11.35 -15.29 2.15
CA THR A 36 11.69 -15.46 3.57
C THR A 36 13.09 -14.91 3.85
N THR A 37 13.57 -15.05 5.08
CA THR A 37 14.93 -14.66 5.49
C THR A 37 16.04 -15.58 4.95
N ASN A 38 15.74 -16.44 3.97
CA ASN A 38 16.72 -17.30 3.32
C ASN A 38 17.43 -16.56 2.15
N TYR A 39 18.70 -16.22 2.35
CA TYR A 39 19.54 -15.50 1.38
C TYR A 39 20.29 -16.41 0.39
N ASN A 40 20.02 -17.73 0.39
CA ASN A 40 20.70 -18.68 -0.50
C ASN A 40 19.97 -18.86 -1.85
N ALA A 41 19.00 -17.99 -2.16
CA ALA A 41 18.18 -18.13 -3.35
C ALA A 41 18.93 -17.66 -4.62
N PRO A 42 18.77 -18.37 -5.76
CA PRO A 42 19.22 -17.88 -7.05
C PRO A 42 18.42 -16.64 -7.49
N TRP A 43 18.84 -15.99 -8.57
CA TRP A 43 18.08 -14.92 -9.21
C TRP A 43 16.63 -15.33 -9.49
N LEU A 44 15.67 -14.47 -9.14
CA LEU A 44 14.25 -14.69 -9.35
C LEU A 44 13.71 -13.73 -10.44
N PRO A 45 12.84 -14.20 -11.35
CA PRO A 45 12.20 -13.33 -12.31
C PRO A 45 11.14 -12.45 -11.64
N ALA A 46 11.11 -11.16 -12.00
CA ALA A 46 10.09 -10.20 -11.57
C ALA A 46 9.79 -9.20 -12.69
N ARG A 47 8.62 -8.54 -12.62
CA ARG A 47 8.28 -7.41 -13.47
C ARG A 47 8.49 -6.11 -12.69
N ALA A 48 9.14 -5.13 -13.32
CA ALA A 48 9.43 -3.84 -12.71
C ALA A 48 8.73 -2.70 -13.47
N THR A 49 8.29 -1.71 -12.72
CA THR A 49 7.77 -0.42 -13.20
C THR A 49 8.25 0.67 -12.24
N TRP A 50 8.24 1.93 -12.66
CA TRP A 50 8.57 3.08 -11.83
C TRP A 50 7.36 4.02 -11.74
N TYR A 51 7.36 4.88 -10.73
CA TYR A 51 6.32 5.90 -10.52
C TYR A 51 6.94 7.17 -9.95
N GLY A 52 6.18 8.28 -9.98
CA GLY A 52 6.65 9.57 -9.46
C GLY A 52 7.49 10.36 -10.47
N GLN A 53 8.36 11.22 -9.94
CA GLN A 53 9.25 12.03 -10.78
C GLN A 53 10.39 11.18 -11.36
N PRO A 54 10.84 11.44 -12.60
CA PRO A 54 11.90 10.66 -13.26
C PRO A 54 13.23 10.56 -12.48
N TYR A 55 13.52 11.57 -11.65
CA TYR A 55 14.72 11.63 -10.81
C TYR A 55 14.36 11.70 -9.31
N GLY A 56 13.15 11.29 -8.94
CA GLY A 56 12.66 11.29 -7.56
C GLY A 56 12.69 9.90 -6.93
N SER A 57 12.27 9.82 -5.67
CA SER A 57 12.25 8.58 -4.88
C SER A 57 10.86 7.94 -4.83
N GLY A 58 10.16 7.90 -5.97
CA GLY A 58 8.80 7.38 -6.07
C GLY A 58 7.74 8.35 -5.52
N SER A 59 7.56 8.41 -4.20
CA SER A 59 6.50 9.25 -3.59
C SER A 59 6.85 10.74 -3.65
N THR A 60 5.84 11.59 -3.92
CA THR A 60 6.00 13.05 -3.98
C THR A 60 6.42 13.67 -2.64
N ASP A 61 6.13 13.01 -1.53
CA ASP A 61 6.52 13.43 -0.17
C ASP A 61 7.85 12.83 0.30
N ASN A 62 8.60 12.14 -0.58
CA ASN A 62 9.81 11.39 -0.25
C ASN A 62 9.61 10.41 0.92
N GLY A 63 8.44 9.76 0.99
CA GLY A 63 8.14 8.69 1.93
C GLY A 63 7.41 7.50 1.29
N GLY A 64 6.58 6.82 2.08
CA GLY A 64 5.73 5.74 1.58
C GLY A 64 4.94 5.05 2.68
N ALA A 65 4.30 3.93 2.32
CA ALA A 65 3.45 3.16 3.24
C ALA A 65 4.19 2.63 4.48
N CYS A 66 5.51 2.41 4.39
CA CYS A 66 6.35 1.98 5.51
C CYS A 66 6.61 3.09 6.55
N GLY A 67 6.18 4.34 6.31
CA GLY A 67 6.31 5.45 7.25
C GLY A 67 7.71 6.10 7.31
N ILE A 68 8.71 5.57 6.62
CA ILE A 68 10.04 6.20 6.48
C ILE A 68 9.92 7.44 5.60
N LYS A 69 10.61 8.52 5.99
CA LYS A 69 10.62 9.82 5.29
C LYS A 69 12.03 10.20 4.85
N ASN A 70 12.11 11.19 3.95
CA ASN A 70 13.35 11.69 3.37
C ASN A 70 14.16 10.60 2.67
N VAL A 71 13.48 9.67 1.97
CA VAL A 71 14.15 8.58 1.24
C VAL A 71 14.98 9.07 0.04
N ASN A 72 14.87 10.35 -0.30
CA ASN A 72 15.72 11.04 -1.27
C ASN A 72 17.10 11.42 -0.72
N LEU A 73 17.29 11.46 0.61
CA LEU A 73 18.56 11.79 1.25
C LEU A 73 19.37 10.54 1.62
N PRO A 74 20.68 10.69 1.93
CA PRO A 74 21.45 9.60 2.50
C PRO A 74 20.82 9.05 3.80
N PRO A 75 20.86 7.73 4.04
CA PRO A 75 21.58 6.71 3.27
C PRO A 75 20.81 6.13 2.07
N TYR A 76 19.52 6.43 1.93
CA TYR A 76 18.65 5.82 0.92
C TYR A 76 18.95 6.34 -0.50
N ASN A 77 19.24 7.64 -0.64
CA ASN A 77 19.61 8.28 -1.91
C ASN A 77 18.66 7.97 -3.08
N GLY A 78 17.37 7.77 -2.81
CA GLY A 78 16.36 7.40 -3.81
C GLY A 78 16.42 5.95 -4.32
N MET A 79 17.23 5.09 -3.70
CA MET A 79 17.34 3.67 -4.03
C MET A 79 16.33 2.84 -3.24
N ILE A 80 15.04 3.07 -3.51
CA ILE A 80 13.89 2.42 -2.84
C ILE A 80 12.99 1.70 -3.83
#